data_AF-A0A3D2FDG9-F1
#
_entry.id   AF-A0A3D2FDG9-F1
#
_cell.length_a   1.000
_cell.length_b   1.000
_cell.length_c   1.000
_cell.angle_alpha   90.00
_cell.angle_beta   90.00
_cell.angle_gamma   90.00
#
_symmetry.space_group_name_H-M   'P 1'
#
loop_
_entity.id
_entity.type
_entity.pdbx_description
1 polymer ?
#
loop_
_entity_poly.entity_id
_entity_poly.type
_entity_poly.pdbx_seq_one_letter_code
_entity_poly.pdbx_strand_id
1 'polypeptide(L)'
;MSTNLLILGAGADRTSGIDFPMANTLLPEVAQYIAGNGKGVDEALRKALPGIRFTFSRLINSAIDSLTTREIPELRTVIERVQHAANGIEDENDIVKKQGLLIVRLFNKLVSIASENHLDDETCKLIEEVFGKDVDGLIDNDSIVDLHKTSLSETFKSILKRTLQQSLTTKSNAVAEALGMDMLNIEQLLIEKFLGFYNNKSSEIKNYIYISWCLWAFLVDRQKQVLSDYSASGIPFYKGIPSGTRAITLNYTSFLESQLGKTHVVHFHGGLAEYVRMDTRDLVPIDNLLKCDPQQFIETEIAPNIDVADDDAENQRHVIPSLVPPLRLKPILSHKYIELWHQASEWVGKASKIVVVGYSFNNADEHFNDIIRVNKDKPIDIVGPGVHDPYFISRIEKVLGVPAKNFLSTHVQNKPAKKAGNVRLIKAMADEVNLEELFAS
;
A
#
# COMPACT_ATOMS: atom_id res chain seq x y z
N MET A 1 35.66 -2.21 7.23
CA MET A 1 34.82 -1.33 8.06
C MET A 1 33.44 -1.95 8.11
N SER A 2 32.88 -2.16 9.31
CA SER A 2 31.56 -2.75 9.48
C SER A 2 30.50 -1.70 9.08
N THR A 3 29.87 -1.87 7.92
CA THR A 3 28.82 -0.95 7.46
C THR A 3 27.51 -1.29 8.14
N ASN A 4 27.09 -0.48 9.11
CA ASN A 4 25.74 -0.56 9.64
C ASN A 4 24.73 -0.09 8.58
N LEU A 5 23.57 -0.72 8.54
CA LEU A 5 22.53 -0.46 7.54
C LEU A 5 21.21 -0.08 8.22
N LEU A 6 20.64 1.04 7.80
CA LEU A 6 19.28 1.44 8.15
C LEU A 6 18.30 1.01 7.05
N ILE A 7 17.14 0.49 7.43
CA ILE A 7 16.04 0.18 6.51
C ILE A 7 14.79 0.89 7.00
N LEU A 8 14.18 1.71 6.14
CA LEU A 8 12.98 2.48 6.48
C LEU A 8 11.76 2.04 5.68
N GLY A 9 10.63 1.90 6.38
CA GLY A 9 9.31 1.79 5.77
C GLY A 9 8.40 2.96 6.13
N ALA A 10 7.14 2.88 5.70
CA ALA A 10 6.16 3.96 5.83
C ALA A 10 5.94 4.45 7.27
N GLY A 11 6.17 3.59 8.27
CA GLY A 11 6.09 3.98 9.67
C GLY A 11 7.08 5.08 10.09
N ALA A 12 8.20 5.25 9.37
CA ALA A 12 9.12 6.37 9.59
C ALA A 12 8.51 7.71 9.14
N ASP A 13 7.81 7.73 8.01
CA ASP A 13 7.11 8.92 7.50
C ASP A 13 5.80 9.19 8.26
N ARG A 14 5.23 8.18 8.93
CA ARG A 14 4.04 8.34 9.77
C ARG A 14 4.31 9.01 11.11
N THR A 15 5.58 9.16 11.49
CA THR A 15 6.04 9.79 12.74
C THR A 15 5.32 11.13 12.99
N SER A 16 4.99 11.37 14.26
CA SER A 16 4.33 12.61 14.69
C SER A 16 5.09 13.84 14.20
N GLY A 17 4.37 14.77 13.56
CA GLY A 17 4.95 15.96 12.94
C GLY A 17 5.22 15.80 11.44
N ILE A 18 5.57 14.60 10.95
CA ILE A 18 5.59 14.32 9.51
C ILE A 18 4.17 13.98 9.04
N ASP A 19 3.50 13.10 9.78
CA ASP A 19 2.10 12.71 9.56
C ASP A 19 1.79 12.40 8.09
N PHE A 20 2.69 11.65 7.45
CA PHE A 20 2.46 11.17 6.10
C PHE A 20 1.43 10.03 6.11
N PRO A 21 0.50 9.99 5.15
CA PRO A 21 -0.53 8.96 5.09
C PRO A 21 0.07 7.57 4.81
N MET A 22 -0.58 6.56 5.38
CA MET A 22 -0.27 5.15 5.12
C MET A 22 -0.97 4.69 3.83
N ALA A 23 -0.53 3.57 3.24
CA ALA A 23 -1.06 3.08 1.97
C ALA A 23 -2.61 2.93 1.95
N ASN A 24 -3.19 2.53 3.07
CA ASN A 24 -4.63 2.37 3.27
C ASN A 24 -5.42 3.69 3.40
N THR A 25 -4.75 4.82 3.64
CA THR A 25 -5.37 6.15 3.73
C THR A 25 -4.98 7.06 2.56
N LEU A 26 -4.11 6.61 1.64
CA LEU A 26 -3.65 7.42 0.51
C LEU A 26 -4.76 7.82 -0.46
N LEU A 27 -5.62 6.88 -0.89
CA LEU A 27 -6.72 7.20 -1.83
C LEU A 27 -7.67 8.30 -1.30
N PRO A 28 -8.15 8.21 -0.05
CA PRO A 28 -8.85 9.31 0.62
C PRO A 28 -8.18 10.69 0.49
N GLU A 29 -6.89 10.76 0.82
CA GLU A 29 -6.15 12.02 0.85
C GLU A 29 -5.93 12.57 -0.57
N VAL A 30 -5.62 11.70 -1.53
CA VAL A 30 -5.52 12.08 -2.95
C VAL A 30 -6.87 12.59 -3.46
N ALA A 31 -7.97 11.95 -3.09
CA ALA A 31 -9.31 12.38 -3.48
C ALA A 31 -9.65 13.80 -2.98
N GLN A 32 -9.30 14.10 -1.72
CA GLN A 32 -9.47 15.44 -1.17
C GLN A 32 -8.54 16.45 -1.82
N TYR A 33 -7.28 16.09 -2.04
CA TYR A 33 -6.29 16.94 -2.69
C TYR A 33 -6.79 17.40 -4.06
N ILE A 34 -7.21 16.48 -4.93
CA ILE A 34 -7.69 16.85 -6.27
C ILE A 34 -9.02 17.61 -6.27
N ALA A 35 -9.82 17.50 -5.20
CA ALA A 35 -11.03 18.29 -5.03
C ALA A 35 -10.75 19.71 -4.50
N GLY A 36 -9.59 19.92 -3.88
CA GLY A 36 -9.13 21.19 -3.30
C GLY A 36 -7.90 21.74 -4.01
N ASN A 37 -6.76 21.77 -3.32
CA ASN A 37 -5.53 22.41 -3.79
C ASN A 37 -4.96 21.80 -5.08
N GLY A 38 -5.19 20.51 -5.31
CA GLY A 38 -4.78 19.78 -6.50
C GLY A 38 -5.78 19.85 -7.66
N LYS A 39 -6.77 20.74 -7.63
CA LYS A 39 -7.78 20.84 -8.70
C LYS A 39 -7.17 21.15 -10.07
N GLY A 40 -6.16 22.03 -10.11
CA GLY A 40 -5.44 22.32 -11.36
C GLY A 40 -4.72 21.10 -11.93
N VAL A 41 -4.21 20.22 -11.08
CA VAL A 41 -3.62 18.93 -11.48
C VAL A 41 -4.66 18.01 -12.11
N ASP A 42 -5.85 17.88 -11.49
CA ASP A 42 -6.96 17.09 -12.07
C ASP A 42 -7.36 17.61 -13.46
N GLU A 43 -7.53 18.92 -13.60
CA GLU A 43 -7.91 19.56 -14.86
C GLU A 43 -6.84 19.35 -15.95
N ALA A 44 -5.56 19.52 -15.62
CA ALA A 44 -4.45 19.30 -16.54
C ALA A 44 -4.37 17.84 -17.01
N LEU A 45 -4.51 16.87 -16.09
CA LEU A 45 -4.48 15.44 -16.42
C LEU A 45 -5.69 15.02 -17.26
N ARG A 46 -6.90 15.50 -16.93
CA ARG A 46 -8.11 15.21 -17.73
C ARG A 46 -8.03 15.77 -19.14
N LYS A 47 -7.38 16.93 -19.31
CA LYS A 47 -7.11 17.51 -20.62
C LYS A 47 -6.11 16.67 -21.42
N ALA A 48 -5.05 16.17 -20.77
CA ALA A 48 -4.04 15.31 -21.40
C ALA A 48 -4.57 13.90 -21.73
N LEU A 49 -5.58 13.42 -21.00
CA LEU A 49 -6.15 12.08 -21.14
C LEU A 49 -7.63 12.15 -21.56
N PRO A 50 -7.92 12.45 -22.85
CA PRO A 50 -9.28 12.62 -23.33
C PRO A 50 -10.11 11.33 -23.14
N GLY A 51 -11.35 11.52 -22.71
CA GLY A 51 -12.31 10.43 -22.50
C GLY A 51 -12.14 9.67 -21.19
N ILE A 52 -11.26 10.13 -20.28
CA ILE A 52 -11.11 9.47 -18.98
C ILE A 52 -12.40 9.56 -18.18
N ARG A 53 -12.91 8.39 -17.77
CA ARG A 53 -14.15 8.29 -17.00
C ARG A 53 -13.91 7.97 -15.53
N PHE A 54 -12.65 7.81 -15.10
CA PHE A 54 -12.33 7.52 -13.72
C PHE A 54 -12.71 8.69 -12.80
N THR A 55 -13.40 8.35 -11.71
CA THR A 55 -13.68 9.22 -10.57
C THR A 55 -13.66 8.37 -9.30
N PHE A 56 -13.33 8.98 -8.16
CA PHE A 56 -13.39 8.29 -6.87
C PHE A 56 -14.79 7.76 -6.53
N SER A 57 -15.84 8.47 -6.94
CA SER A 57 -17.21 7.95 -6.78
C SER A 57 -17.46 6.69 -7.60
N ARG A 58 -16.87 6.54 -8.78
CA ARG A 58 -16.99 5.31 -9.57
C ARG A 58 -16.18 4.18 -8.96
N LEU A 59 -14.98 4.47 -8.45
CA LEU A 59 -14.19 3.50 -7.69
C LEU A 59 -14.98 2.93 -6.51
N ILE A 60 -15.63 3.79 -5.70
CA ILE A 60 -16.48 3.34 -4.58
C ILE A 60 -17.61 2.45 -5.07
N ASN A 61 -18.34 2.86 -6.12
CA ASN A 61 -19.44 2.05 -6.65
C ASN A 61 -18.93 0.67 -7.11
N SER A 62 -17.81 0.62 -7.86
CA SER A 62 -17.21 -0.63 -8.30
C SER A 62 -16.73 -1.51 -7.14
N ALA A 63 -16.15 -0.91 -6.11
CA ALA A 63 -15.71 -1.65 -4.91
C ALA A 63 -16.92 -2.28 -4.19
N ILE A 64 -18.04 -1.56 -4.08
CA ILE A 64 -19.28 -2.08 -3.49
C ILE A 64 -19.88 -3.19 -4.36
N ASP A 65 -19.93 -2.99 -5.67
CA ASP A 65 -20.46 -3.98 -6.60
C ASP A 65 -19.63 -5.27 -6.59
N SER A 66 -18.31 -5.18 -6.36
CA SER A 66 -17.43 -6.35 -6.24
C SER A 66 -17.66 -7.21 -5.00
N LEU A 67 -18.41 -6.74 -3.99
CA LEU A 67 -18.62 -7.49 -2.75
C LEU A 67 -19.41 -8.79 -2.96
N THR A 68 -20.27 -8.88 -3.98
CA THR A 68 -21.02 -10.11 -4.30
C THR A 68 -20.13 -11.23 -4.80
N THR A 69 -18.93 -10.89 -5.29
CA THR A 69 -18.00 -11.83 -5.91
C THR A 69 -16.77 -12.07 -5.06
N ARG A 70 -16.76 -11.60 -3.82
CA ARG A 70 -15.65 -11.84 -2.88
C ARG A 70 -15.82 -13.18 -2.19
N GLU A 71 -14.68 -13.83 -1.97
CA GLU A 71 -14.63 -15.09 -1.25
C GLU A 71 -15.01 -14.91 0.22
N ILE A 72 -15.64 -15.94 0.81
CA ILE A 72 -16.10 -15.91 2.21
C ILE A 72 -14.99 -15.51 3.20
N PRO A 73 -13.75 -16.04 3.10
CA PRO A 73 -12.65 -15.63 3.98
C PRO A 73 -12.30 -14.14 3.88
N GLU A 74 -12.39 -13.54 2.70
CA GLU A 74 -12.14 -12.10 2.50
C GLU A 74 -13.22 -11.27 3.20
N LEU A 75 -14.49 -11.65 3.04
CA LEU A 75 -15.62 -10.99 3.72
C LEU A 75 -15.48 -11.09 5.24
N ARG A 76 -15.04 -12.23 5.78
CA ARG A 76 -14.79 -12.40 7.22
C ARG A 76 -13.67 -11.51 7.73
N THR A 77 -12.60 -11.33 6.94
CA THR A 77 -11.49 -10.44 7.32
C THR A 77 -11.97 -8.98 7.40
N VAL A 78 -12.90 -8.55 6.53
CA VAL A 78 -13.53 -7.21 6.63
C VAL A 78 -14.40 -7.11 7.89
N ILE A 79 -15.21 -8.13 8.20
CA ILE A 79 -16.04 -8.18 9.41
C ILE A 79 -15.19 -8.01 10.67
N GLU A 80 -14.13 -8.80 10.81
CA GLU A 80 -13.26 -8.78 12.00
C GLU A 80 -12.66 -7.40 12.26
N ARG A 81 -12.22 -6.71 11.20
CA ARG A 81 -11.63 -5.37 11.30
C ARG A 81 -12.65 -4.31 11.69
N VAL A 82 -13.80 -4.29 11.03
CA VAL A 82 -14.87 -3.34 11.37
C VAL A 82 -15.38 -3.59 12.80
N GLN A 83 -15.49 -4.86 13.19
CA GLN A 83 -15.87 -5.23 14.55
C GLN A 83 -14.83 -4.78 15.57
N HIS A 84 -13.53 -4.95 15.28
CA HIS A 84 -12.45 -4.48 16.15
C HIS A 84 -12.50 -2.95 16.32
N ALA A 85 -12.66 -2.20 15.23
CA ALA A 85 -12.80 -0.75 15.26
C ALA A 85 -14.04 -0.30 16.06
N ALA A 86 -15.17 -0.97 15.89
CA ALA A 86 -16.39 -0.69 16.64
C ALA A 86 -16.25 -1.01 18.14
N ASN A 87 -15.59 -2.11 18.48
CA ASN A 87 -15.35 -2.53 19.87
C ASN A 87 -14.38 -1.60 20.62
N GLY A 88 -13.52 -0.88 19.89
CA GLY A 88 -12.63 0.13 20.46
C GLY A 88 -13.35 1.40 20.93
N ILE A 89 -14.65 1.56 20.64
CA ILE A 89 -15.46 2.69 21.09
C ILE A 89 -16.19 2.30 22.38
N GLU A 90 -15.91 3.00 23.48
CA GLU A 90 -16.46 2.68 24.80
C GLU A 90 -17.97 2.99 24.89
N ASP A 91 -18.42 4.13 24.34
CA ASP A 91 -19.83 4.53 24.42
C ASP A 91 -20.72 3.67 23.49
N GLU A 92 -21.58 2.85 24.10
CA GLU A 92 -22.59 2.04 23.42
C GLU A 92 -23.62 2.85 22.63
N ASN A 93 -23.83 4.12 23.00
CA ASN A 93 -24.77 4.99 22.31
C ASN A 93 -24.16 5.75 21.12
N ASP A 94 -22.84 5.69 20.97
CA ASP A 94 -22.12 6.36 19.89
C ASP A 94 -22.64 5.90 18.51
N ILE A 95 -22.92 6.87 17.65
CA ILE A 95 -23.45 6.64 16.31
C ILE A 95 -22.45 5.87 15.42
N VAL A 96 -21.15 6.08 15.61
CA VAL A 96 -20.06 5.39 14.91
C VAL A 96 -20.01 3.93 15.31
N LYS A 97 -20.16 3.63 16.62
CA LYS A 97 -20.23 2.24 17.09
C LYS A 97 -21.44 1.51 16.50
N LYS A 98 -22.62 2.15 16.54
CA LYS A 98 -23.84 1.62 15.91
C LYS A 98 -23.69 1.44 14.40
N GLN A 99 -23.00 2.35 13.71
CA GLN A 99 -22.65 2.22 12.30
C GLN A 99 -21.79 0.98 12.04
N GLY A 100 -20.75 0.74 12.84
CA GLY A 100 -19.89 -0.44 12.73
C GLY A 100 -20.66 -1.74 12.94
N LEU A 101 -21.50 -1.80 13.98
CA LEU A 101 -22.36 -2.96 14.26
C LEU A 101 -23.37 -3.22 13.13
N LEU A 102 -23.92 -2.18 12.52
CA LEU A 102 -24.80 -2.32 11.35
C LEU A 102 -24.05 -2.93 10.16
N ILE A 103 -22.84 -2.44 9.85
CA ILE A 103 -22.02 -2.98 8.76
C ILE A 103 -21.70 -4.46 9.01
N VAL A 104 -21.26 -4.80 10.22
CA VAL A 104 -20.96 -6.20 10.59
C VAL A 104 -22.18 -7.09 10.40
N ARG A 105 -23.37 -6.66 10.83
CA ARG A 105 -24.61 -7.43 10.63
C ARG A 105 -24.94 -7.64 9.15
N LEU A 106 -24.71 -6.63 8.31
CA LEU A 106 -24.99 -6.73 6.88
C LEU A 106 -23.99 -7.66 6.16
N PHE A 107 -22.70 -7.57 6.49
CA PHE A 107 -21.69 -8.48 5.95
C PHE A 107 -21.90 -9.93 6.41
N ASN A 108 -22.31 -10.17 7.66
CA ASN A 108 -22.65 -11.52 8.12
C ASN A 108 -23.83 -12.13 7.34
N LYS A 109 -24.83 -11.31 6.98
CA LYS A 109 -25.91 -11.77 6.09
C LYS A 109 -25.40 -12.13 4.70
N LEU A 110 -24.50 -11.32 4.14
CA LEU A 110 -23.86 -11.62 2.85
C LEU A 110 -23.06 -12.93 2.90
N VAL A 111 -22.30 -13.15 3.97
CA VAL A 111 -21.57 -14.40 4.20
C VAL A 111 -22.51 -15.61 4.30
N SER A 112 -23.63 -15.49 5.04
CA SER A 112 -24.63 -16.57 5.13
C SER A 112 -25.17 -16.95 3.75
N ILE A 113 -25.55 -15.95 2.94
CA ILE A 113 -26.03 -16.17 1.58
C ILE A 113 -24.96 -16.85 0.73
N ALA A 114 -23.71 -16.39 0.80
CA ALA A 114 -22.62 -16.98 0.03
C ALA A 114 -22.33 -18.43 0.46
N SER A 115 -22.38 -18.73 1.76
CA SER A 115 -22.17 -20.09 2.29
C SER A 115 -23.30 -21.05 1.93
N GLU A 116 -24.56 -20.63 2.09
CA GLU A 116 -25.74 -21.44 1.74
C GLU A 116 -25.93 -21.61 0.23
N ASN A 117 -25.26 -20.79 -0.58
CA ASN A 117 -25.28 -20.92 -2.03
C ASN A 117 -24.46 -22.12 -2.54
N HIS A 118 -23.53 -22.64 -1.74
CA HIS A 118 -22.72 -23.80 -2.14
C HIS A 118 -23.47 -25.10 -1.84
N LEU A 119 -23.40 -26.06 -2.76
CA LEU A 119 -23.87 -27.41 -2.53
C LEU A 119 -23.01 -28.07 -1.46
N ASP A 120 -23.65 -28.60 -0.42
CA ASP A 120 -22.95 -29.37 0.61
C ASP A 120 -22.65 -30.80 0.14
N ASP A 121 -21.70 -31.45 0.82
CA ASP A 121 -21.26 -32.81 0.50
C ASP A 121 -22.41 -33.84 0.52
N GLU A 122 -23.45 -33.63 1.33
CA GLU A 122 -24.61 -34.52 1.38
C GLU A 122 -25.47 -34.37 0.12
N THR A 123 -25.68 -33.13 -0.33
CA THR A 123 -26.43 -32.81 -1.54
C THR A 123 -25.69 -33.28 -2.77
N CYS A 124 -24.36 -33.09 -2.85
CA CYS A 124 -23.53 -33.61 -3.95
C CYS A 124 -23.61 -35.14 -4.03
N LYS A 125 -23.51 -35.85 -2.90
CA LYS A 125 -23.68 -37.32 -2.87
C LYS A 125 -25.07 -37.74 -3.33
N LEU A 126 -26.12 -37.03 -2.92
CA LEU A 126 -27.48 -37.34 -3.37
C LEU A 126 -27.64 -37.13 -4.89
N ILE A 127 -27.01 -36.11 -5.46
CA ILE A 127 -26.98 -35.90 -6.92
C ILE A 127 -26.29 -37.08 -7.61
N GLU A 128 -25.12 -37.53 -7.10
CA GLU A 128 -24.42 -38.72 -7.61
C GLU A 128 -25.28 -39.99 -7.52
N GLU A 129 -25.97 -40.20 -6.39
CA GLU A 129 -26.86 -41.34 -6.17
C GLU A 129 -28.08 -41.34 -7.10
N VAL A 130 -28.65 -40.16 -7.38
CA VAL A 130 -29.86 -40.01 -8.23
C VAL A 130 -29.53 -40.14 -9.71
N PHE A 131 -28.41 -39.57 -10.17
CA PHE A 131 -28.08 -39.47 -11.61
C PHE A 131 -26.99 -40.46 -12.08
N GLY A 132 -26.33 -41.20 -11.19
CA GLY A 132 -25.41 -42.28 -11.55
C GLY A 132 -24.09 -41.82 -12.21
N LYS A 133 -23.49 -42.67 -13.07
CA LYS A 133 -22.18 -42.40 -13.71
C LYS A 133 -22.18 -41.32 -14.81
N ASP A 134 -23.34 -40.74 -15.12
CA ASP A 134 -23.48 -39.65 -16.11
C ASP A 134 -23.32 -38.24 -15.48
N VAL A 135 -22.82 -38.16 -14.24
CA VAL A 135 -22.62 -36.91 -13.48
C VAL A 135 -21.34 -36.16 -13.87
N ASP A 136 -20.40 -36.82 -14.57
CA ASP A 136 -19.20 -36.20 -15.14
C ASP A 136 -19.61 -35.14 -16.19
N GLY A 137 -19.74 -33.88 -15.74
CA GLY A 137 -20.16 -32.71 -16.52
C GLY A 137 -21.44 -32.00 -16.04
N LEU A 138 -22.14 -32.51 -15.02
CA LEU A 138 -23.32 -31.85 -14.41
C LEU A 138 -22.93 -30.94 -13.23
N ILE A 139 -21.87 -31.29 -12.50
CA ILE A 139 -21.32 -30.52 -11.38
C ILE A 139 -20.12 -29.71 -11.88
N ASP A 140 -20.36 -28.83 -12.86
CA ASP A 140 -19.34 -27.88 -13.33
C ASP A 140 -19.26 -26.63 -12.42
N ASN A 141 -20.25 -26.44 -11.54
CA ASN A 141 -20.31 -25.31 -10.62
C ASN A 141 -21.02 -25.74 -9.32
N ASP A 142 -20.31 -25.65 -8.19
CA ASP A 142 -20.81 -26.07 -6.87
C ASP A 142 -21.82 -25.07 -6.28
N SER A 143 -22.31 -24.12 -7.07
CA SER A 143 -23.18 -23.02 -6.66
C SER A 143 -24.62 -23.18 -7.16
N ILE A 144 -25.59 -23.05 -6.25
CA ILE A 144 -27.04 -23.10 -6.55
C ILE A 144 -27.46 -21.88 -7.40
N VAL A 145 -26.94 -20.70 -7.09
CA VAL A 145 -27.17 -19.44 -7.81
C VAL A 145 -25.84 -18.82 -8.24
N ASP A 146 -25.79 -18.30 -9.46
CA ASP A 146 -24.66 -17.51 -9.93
C ASP A 146 -24.69 -16.11 -9.30
N LEU A 147 -24.05 -15.99 -8.13
CA LEU A 147 -23.97 -14.72 -7.40
C LEU A 147 -23.26 -13.62 -8.19
N HIS A 148 -22.42 -13.95 -9.19
CA HIS A 148 -21.78 -12.96 -10.07
C HIS A 148 -22.77 -12.21 -10.96
N LYS A 149 -23.94 -12.81 -11.24
CA LYS A 149 -25.03 -12.17 -11.98
C LYS A 149 -26.05 -11.48 -11.08
N THR A 150 -25.94 -11.65 -9.76
CA THR A 150 -26.83 -11.01 -8.79
C THR A 150 -26.26 -9.67 -8.32
N SER A 151 -27.14 -8.67 -8.16
CA SER A 151 -26.76 -7.36 -7.64
C SER A 151 -27.19 -7.21 -6.18
N LEU A 152 -26.37 -6.53 -5.37
CA LEU A 152 -26.79 -6.08 -4.04
C LEU A 152 -28.02 -5.16 -4.13
N SER A 153 -28.84 -5.16 -3.08
CA SER A 153 -29.96 -4.23 -2.98
C SER A 153 -29.50 -2.77 -2.91
N GLU A 154 -30.28 -1.85 -3.49
CA GLU A 154 -29.97 -0.41 -3.48
C GLU A 154 -29.83 0.16 -2.07
N THR A 155 -30.60 -0.36 -1.12
CA THR A 155 -30.49 0.00 0.31
C THR A 155 -29.11 -0.36 0.84
N PHE A 156 -28.63 -1.57 0.58
CA PHE A 156 -27.33 -2.01 1.06
C PHE A 156 -26.19 -1.23 0.39
N LYS A 157 -26.25 -1.06 -0.93
CA LYS A 157 -25.30 -0.24 -1.69
C LYS A 157 -25.24 1.19 -1.16
N SER A 158 -26.38 1.80 -0.86
CA SER A 158 -26.45 3.17 -0.35
C SER A 158 -25.81 3.34 1.03
N ILE A 159 -26.00 2.37 1.93
CA ILE A 159 -25.39 2.38 3.28
C ILE A 159 -23.86 2.28 3.16
N LEU A 160 -23.37 1.32 2.37
CA LEU A 160 -21.93 1.15 2.15
C LEU A 160 -21.32 2.36 1.45
N LYS A 161 -21.99 2.88 0.42
CA LYS A 161 -21.54 4.07 -0.31
C LYS A 161 -21.39 5.27 0.61
N ARG A 162 -22.37 5.54 1.47
CA ARG A 162 -22.27 6.64 2.44
C ARG A 162 -21.11 6.44 3.41
N THR A 163 -20.87 5.21 3.85
CA THR A 163 -19.79 4.92 4.81
C THR A 163 -18.40 4.99 4.16
N LEU A 164 -18.23 4.45 2.96
CA LEU A 164 -17.00 4.58 2.17
C LEU A 164 -16.76 6.02 1.70
N GLN A 165 -17.81 6.80 1.44
CA GLN A 165 -17.65 8.23 1.17
C GLN A 165 -17.15 8.97 2.41
N GLN A 166 -17.61 8.62 3.61
CA GLN A 166 -17.06 9.20 4.86
C GLN A 166 -15.57 8.90 5.02
N SER A 167 -15.12 7.70 4.62
CA SER A 167 -13.70 7.35 4.67
C SER A 167 -12.82 8.18 3.72
N LEU A 168 -13.41 8.85 2.73
CA LEU A 168 -12.72 9.79 1.84
C LEU A 168 -12.68 11.23 2.39
N THR A 169 -13.25 11.51 3.56
CA THR A 169 -13.38 12.89 4.11
C THR A 169 -12.59 13.08 5.41
N THR A 170 -12.28 14.33 5.76
CA THR A 170 -11.62 14.69 7.04
C THR A 170 -12.44 14.39 8.30
N LYS A 171 -13.71 13.97 8.13
CA LYS A 171 -14.59 13.46 9.19
C LYS A 171 -14.69 11.93 9.17
N SER A 172 -13.69 11.28 8.58
CA SER A 172 -13.57 9.83 8.63
C SER A 172 -13.54 9.38 10.09
N ASN A 173 -14.21 8.28 10.38
CA ASN A 173 -14.25 7.66 11.69
C ASN A 173 -13.59 6.28 11.62
N ALA A 174 -13.21 5.71 12.76
CA ALA A 174 -12.48 4.44 12.82
C ALA A 174 -13.17 3.30 12.05
N VAL A 175 -14.50 3.28 12.01
CA VAL A 175 -15.29 2.28 11.27
C VAL A 175 -15.21 2.49 9.75
N ALA A 176 -15.33 3.73 9.29
CA ALA A 176 -15.22 4.09 7.87
C ALA A 176 -13.80 3.80 7.35
N GLU A 177 -12.77 4.13 8.14
CA GLU A 177 -11.37 3.78 7.83
C GLU A 177 -11.21 2.28 7.70
N ALA A 178 -11.65 1.51 8.70
CA ALA A 178 -11.54 0.05 8.71
C ALA A 178 -12.21 -0.60 7.49
N LEU A 179 -13.37 -0.09 7.06
CA LEU A 179 -14.04 -0.55 5.85
C LEU A 179 -13.29 -0.15 4.57
N GLY A 180 -12.79 1.08 4.52
CA GLY A 180 -12.05 1.63 3.39
C GLY A 180 -10.69 0.96 3.14
N MET A 181 -10.03 0.44 4.19
CA MET A 181 -8.67 -0.13 4.09
C MET A 181 -8.48 -1.17 2.97
N ASP A 182 -9.48 -2.03 2.78
CA ASP A 182 -9.45 -3.07 1.74
C ASP A 182 -10.12 -2.65 0.45
N MET A 183 -11.20 -1.87 0.56
CA MET A 183 -12.02 -1.52 -0.59
C MET A 183 -11.39 -0.37 -1.41
N LEU A 184 -10.49 0.40 -0.81
CA LEU A 184 -9.84 1.58 -1.38
C LEU A 184 -8.33 1.48 -1.23
N ASN A 185 -7.77 0.29 -1.49
CA ASN A 185 -6.32 0.10 -1.51
C ASN A 185 -5.72 0.62 -2.83
N ILE A 186 -4.85 1.63 -2.73
CA ILE A 186 -4.27 2.29 -3.91
C ILE A 186 -3.31 1.38 -4.68
N GLU A 187 -2.57 0.52 -3.99
CA GLU A 187 -1.58 -0.36 -4.59
C GLU A 187 -2.27 -1.43 -5.43
N GLN A 188 -3.34 -2.04 -4.90
CA GLN A 188 -4.15 -3.00 -5.63
C GLN A 188 -4.81 -2.35 -6.85
N LEU A 189 -5.38 -1.16 -6.68
CA LEU A 189 -5.97 -0.43 -7.79
C LEU A 189 -4.95 -0.16 -8.90
N LEU A 190 -3.74 0.29 -8.54
CA LEU A 190 -2.67 0.56 -9.50
C LEU A 190 -2.18 -0.73 -10.18
N ILE A 191 -2.10 -1.85 -9.47
CA ILE A 191 -1.81 -3.17 -10.07
C ILE A 191 -2.84 -3.52 -11.15
N GLU A 192 -4.13 -3.48 -10.78
CA GLU A 192 -5.23 -3.84 -11.67
C GLU A 192 -5.23 -2.97 -12.94
N LYS A 193 -5.01 -1.65 -12.79
CA LYS A 193 -4.97 -0.74 -13.94
C LYS A 193 -3.71 -0.90 -14.78
N PHE A 194 -2.58 -1.21 -14.16
CA PHE A 194 -1.32 -1.41 -14.87
C PHE A 194 -1.36 -2.63 -15.80
N LEU A 195 -2.13 -3.67 -15.47
CA LEU A 195 -2.34 -4.80 -16.38
C LEU A 195 -2.96 -4.39 -17.72
N GLY A 196 -3.54 -3.18 -17.80
CA GLY A 196 -3.96 -2.56 -19.04
C GLY A 196 -2.85 -2.42 -20.08
N PHE A 197 -1.60 -2.15 -19.66
CA PHE A 197 -0.44 -2.05 -20.56
C PHE A 197 -0.07 -3.40 -21.20
N TYR A 198 -0.34 -4.52 -20.54
CA TYR A 198 -0.05 -5.86 -21.10
C TYR A 198 -1.16 -6.37 -22.01
N ASN A 199 -2.40 -5.99 -21.69
CA ASN A 199 -3.59 -6.45 -22.41
C ASN A 199 -4.08 -5.45 -23.46
N ASN A 200 -3.28 -4.41 -23.76
CA ASN A 200 -3.60 -3.32 -24.68
C ASN A 200 -4.98 -2.67 -24.42
N LYS A 201 -5.36 -2.53 -23.14
CA LYS A 201 -6.65 -1.93 -22.73
C LYS A 201 -6.47 -0.44 -22.45
N SER A 202 -6.69 0.40 -23.47
CA SER A 202 -6.50 1.86 -23.37
C SER A 202 -7.23 2.52 -22.20
N SER A 203 -8.45 2.07 -21.84
CA SER A 203 -9.17 2.62 -20.68
C SER A 203 -8.42 2.42 -19.36
N GLU A 204 -7.82 1.24 -19.17
CA GLU A 204 -7.08 0.90 -17.95
C GLU A 204 -5.74 1.64 -17.91
N ILE A 205 -5.07 1.77 -19.06
CA ILE A 205 -3.84 2.57 -19.21
C ILE A 205 -4.11 4.04 -18.83
N LYS A 206 -5.15 4.67 -19.40
CA LYS A 206 -5.53 6.06 -19.09
C LYS A 206 -5.85 6.23 -17.59
N ASN A 207 -6.58 5.28 -17.01
CA ASN A 207 -6.88 5.30 -15.57
C ASN A 207 -5.60 5.21 -14.73
N TYR A 208 -4.67 4.33 -15.11
CA TYR A 208 -3.40 4.19 -14.40
C TYR A 208 -2.58 5.48 -14.43
N ILE A 209 -2.39 6.07 -15.61
CA ILE A 209 -1.61 7.31 -15.79
C ILE A 209 -2.22 8.42 -14.92
N TYR A 210 -3.55 8.59 -14.98
CA TYR A 210 -4.24 9.59 -14.16
C TYR A 210 -4.06 9.35 -12.65
N ILE A 211 -4.32 8.12 -12.16
CA ILE A 211 -4.25 7.83 -10.72
C ILE A 211 -2.82 8.01 -10.20
N SER A 212 -1.83 7.52 -10.93
CA SER A 212 -0.42 7.59 -10.53
C SER A 212 0.11 9.02 -10.51
N TRP A 213 -0.24 9.87 -11.48
CA TRP A 213 0.14 11.28 -11.47
C TRP A 213 -0.59 12.12 -10.41
N CYS A 214 -1.88 11.84 -10.15
CA CYS A 214 -2.57 12.46 -9.01
C CYS A 214 -1.90 12.10 -7.67
N LEU A 215 -1.50 10.83 -7.50
CA LEU A 215 -0.75 10.39 -6.34
C LEU A 215 0.60 11.10 -6.25
N TRP A 216 1.37 11.13 -7.34
CA TRP A 216 2.66 11.82 -7.38
C TRP A 216 2.55 13.29 -6.95
N ALA A 217 1.60 14.04 -7.53
CA ALA A 217 1.40 15.45 -7.23
C ALA A 217 1.06 15.69 -5.76
N PHE A 218 0.15 14.88 -5.21
CA PHE A 218 -0.19 14.90 -3.79
C PHE A 218 1.05 14.66 -2.91
N LEU A 219 1.84 13.63 -3.20
CA LEU A 219 3.03 13.28 -2.40
C LEU A 219 4.09 14.40 -2.48
N VAL A 220 4.27 15.01 -3.66
CA VAL A 220 5.21 16.13 -3.85
C VAL A 220 4.81 17.34 -3.02
N ASP A 221 3.54 17.76 -3.05
CA ASP A 221 3.10 18.92 -2.27
C ASP A 221 3.13 18.64 -0.77
N ARG A 222 2.73 17.43 -0.35
CA ARG A 222 2.83 17.03 1.06
C ARG A 222 4.28 17.01 1.54
N GLN A 223 5.21 16.51 0.72
CA GLN A 223 6.63 16.54 1.04
C GLN A 223 7.16 17.97 1.20
N LYS A 224 6.81 18.88 0.29
CA LYS A 224 7.22 20.30 0.39
C LYS A 224 6.70 20.95 1.67
N GLN A 225 5.45 20.67 2.05
CA GLN A 225 4.87 21.16 3.28
C GLN A 225 5.70 20.73 4.49
N VAL A 226 5.98 19.42 4.62
CA VAL A 226 6.81 18.90 5.71
C VAL A 226 8.20 19.56 5.71
N LEU A 227 8.86 19.65 4.56
CA LEU A 227 10.19 20.28 4.47
C LEU A 227 10.17 21.76 4.87
N SER A 228 9.11 22.48 4.51
CA SER A 228 8.93 23.88 4.92
C SER A 228 8.78 24.00 6.43
N ASP A 229 7.92 23.16 7.03
CA ASP A 229 7.62 23.16 8.47
C ASP A 229 8.85 22.86 9.33
N TYR A 230 9.83 22.11 8.81
CA TYR A 230 11.03 21.68 9.54
C TYR A 230 12.35 22.25 9.02
N SER A 231 12.31 23.26 8.16
CA SER A 231 13.50 23.84 7.49
C SER A 231 14.64 24.25 8.44
N ALA A 232 14.34 24.66 9.68
CA ALA A 232 15.32 25.09 10.67
C ALA A 232 15.61 24.07 11.79
N SER A 233 14.68 23.15 12.07
CA SER A 233 14.70 22.28 13.26
C SER A 233 15.05 20.82 12.97
N GLY A 234 15.14 20.48 11.68
CA GLY A 234 15.33 19.11 11.20
C GLY A 234 14.04 18.28 11.30
N ILE A 235 13.83 17.43 10.31
CA ILE A 235 12.63 16.58 10.24
C ILE A 235 12.65 15.57 11.41
N PRO A 236 11.53 15.37 12.13
CA PRO A 236 11.43 14.35 13.18
C PRO A 236 11.92 12.98 12.72
N PHE A 237 12.50 12.19 13.62
CA PHE A 237 13.22 10.94 13.33
C PHE A 237 14.47 11.10 12.44
N TYR A 238 14.33 11.68 11.25
CA TYR A 238 15.40 11.83 10.26
C TYR A 238 16.62 12.61 10.76
N LYS A 239 16.41 13.70 11.52
CA LYS A 239 17.51 14.48 12.11
C LYS A 239 18.38 13.67 13.08
N GLY A 240 17.85 12.59 13.64
CA GLY A 240 18.54 11.69 14.57
C GLY A 240 19.34 10.58 13.88
N ILE A 241 19.36 10.52 12.54
CA ILE A 241 20.10 9.50 11.81
C ILE A 241 21.60 9.86 11.81
N PRO A 242 22.49 8.95 12.26
CA PRO A 242 23.93 9.20 12.29
C PRO A 242 24.50 9.48 10.90
N SER A 243 25.44 10.43 10.82
CA SER A 243 26.11 10.78 9.56
C SER A 243 26.87 9.60 8.96
N GLY A 244 26.81 9.42 7.64
CA GLY A 244 27.53 8.35 6.94
C GLY A 244 26.86 6.98 7.03
N THR A 245 25.69 6.89 7.68
CA THR A 245 24.84 5.70 7.64
C THR A 245 24.43 5.41 6.21
N ARG A 246 24.58 4.16 5.76
CA ARG A 246 23.93 3.70 4.54
C ARG A 246 22.49 3.31 4.87
N ALA A 247 21.57 3.67 3.99
CA ALA A 247 20.16 3.42 4.23
C ALA A 247 19.42 2.97 2.96
N ILE A 248 18.49 2.04 3.15
CA ILE A 248 17.51 1.65 2.14
C ILE A 248 16.16 2.16 2.62
N THR A 249 15.41 2.83 1.75
CA THR A 249 14.05 3.27 2.05
C THR A 249 13.07 2.66 1.06
N LEU A 250 11.92 2.24 1.60
CA LEU A 250 10.76 1.86 0.81
C LEU A 250 9.78 3.03 0.66
N ASN A 251 10.09 4.19 1.26
CA ASN A 251 9.32 5.42 1.12
C ASN A 251 9.73 6.17 -0.14
N TYR A 252 8.78 6.91 -0.70
CA TYR A 252 8.97 7.69 -1.93
C TYR A 252 9.61 9.05 -1.68
N THR A 253 9.49 9.56 -0.45
CA THR A 253 9.87 10.91 -0.04
C THR A 253 11.39 11.08 0.00
N SER A 254 11.87 12.30 -0.28
CA SER A 254 13.28 12.66 -0.28
C SER A 254 13.84 12.99 1.11
N PHE A 255 13.10 12.73 2.20
CA PHE A 255 13.52 13.10 3.56
C PHE A 255 14.84 12.43 3.93
N LEU A 256 14.97 11.13 3.67
CA LEU A 256 16.19 10.38 3.93
C LEU A 256 17.37 10.85 3.07
N GLU A 257 17.13 11.08 1.78
CA GLU A 257 18.15 11.58 0.85
C GLU A 257 18.63 12.97 1.27
N SER A 258 17.73 13.85 1.73
CA SER A 258 18.09 15.19 2.19
C SER A 258 19.01 15.17 3.42
N GLN A 259 18.94 14.12 4.24
CA GLN A 259 19.75 13.97 5.45
C GLN A 259 21.10 13.29 5.19
N LEU A 260 21.14 12.24 4.35
CA LEU A 260 22.33 11.40 4.17
C LEU A 260 23.07 11.65 2.84
N GLY A 261 22.43 12.34 1.91
CA GLY A 261 22.88 12.52 0.54
C GLY A 261 22.61 11.28 -0.34
N LYS A 262 22.46 11.53 -1.64
CA LYS A 262 22.06 10.54 -2.66
C LYS A 262 22.95 9.29 -2.71
N THR A 263 24.24 9.40 -2.42
CA THR A 263 25.18 8.26 -2.46
C THR A 263 25.02 7.27 -1.31
N HIS A 264 24.32 7.66 -0.24
CA HIS A 264 24.10 6.83 0.96
C HIS A 264 22.69 6.25 1.03
N VAL A 265 21.84 6.51 0.04
CA VAL A 265 20.43 6.12 0.06
C VAL A 265 20.08 5.30 -1.18
N VAL A 266 19.34 4.22 -0.96
CA VAL A 266 18.68 3.45 -2.02
C VAL A 266 17.18 3.56 -1.84
N HIS A 267 16.49 4.14 -2.83
CA HIS A 267 15.02 4.17 -2.90
C HIS A 267 14.50 2.87 -3.51
N PHE A 268 14.27 1.85 -2.69
CA PHE A 268 13.91 0.50 -3.14
C PHE A 268 12.66 0.49 -4.05
N HIS A 269 11.71 1.38 -3.77
CA HIS A 269 10.49 1.55 -4.55
C HIS A 269 10.56 2.67 -5.61
N GLY A 270 11.74 3.20 -5.91
CA GLY A 270 11.84 4.46 -6.65
C GLY A 270 11.41 5.65 -5.78
N GLY A 271 11.58 6.84 -6.30
CA GLY A 271 11.32 8.09 -5.59
C GLY A 271 10.43 9.04 -6.38
N LEU A 272 10.12 10.19 -5.78
CA LEU A 272 9.36 11.26 -6.41
C LEU A 272 10.13 12.03 -7.50
N ALA A 273 11.46 11.89 -7.54
CA ALA A 273 12.34 12.71 -8.38
C ALA A 273 12.58 12.14 -9.79
N GLU A 274 11.83 11.12 -10.22
CA GLU A 274 12.02 10.45 -11.50
C GLU A 274 10.68 9.98 -12.09
N TYR A 275 10.60 9.89 -13.41
CA TYR A 275 9.49 9.26 -14.12
C TYR A 275 10.01 8.33 -15.22
N VAL A 276 9.17 7.38 -15.64
CA VAL A 276 9.47 6.39 -16.67
C VAL A 276 8.78 6.80 -17.97
N ARG A 277 9.56 6.80 -19.05
CA ARG A 277 9.03 6.79 -20.42
C ARG A 277 8.78 5.35 -20.84
N MET A 278 7.52 4.98 -21.06
CA MET A 278 7.15 3.58 -21.32
C MET A 278 7.57 3.09 -22.70
N ASP A 279 7.68 4.01 -23.66
CA ASP A 279 8.10 3.74 -25.04
C ASP A 279 9.60 3.39 -25.12
N THR A 280 10.45 4.13 -24.41
CA THR A 280 11.91 3.92 -24.42
C THR A 280 12.44 3.16 -23.21
N ARG A 281 11.62 2.98 -22.17
CA ARG A 281 11.99 2.39 -20.86
C ARG A 281 13.05 3.18 -20.10
N ASP A 282 13.19 4.46 -20.45
CA ASP A 282 14.11 5.38 -19.79
C ASP A 282 13.52 5.91 -18.50
N LEU A 283 14.38 5.97 -17.48
CA LEU A 283 14.09 6.64 -16.21
C LEU A 283 14.67 8.06 -16.29
N VAL A 284 13.77 9.03 -16.38
CA VAL A 284 14.07 10.45 -16.58
C VAL A 284 14.01 11.19 -15.24
N PRO A 285 15.06 11.93 -14.86
CA PRO A 285 15.06 12.74 -13.64
C PRO A 285 14.14 13.95 -13.75
N ILE A 286 13.57 14.36 -12.61
CA ILE A 286 12.79 15.59 -12.44
C ILE A 286 13.68 16.61 -11.75
N ASP A 287 14.14 17.61 -12.51
CA ASP A 287 15.02 18.64 -11.99
C ASP A 287 14.30 19.52 -10.96
N ASN A 288 14.99 19.81 -9.85
CA ASN A 288 14.51 20.71 -8.80
C ASN A 288 13.10 20.37 -8.27
N LEU A 289 12.82 19.08 -8.00
CA LEU A 289 11.54 18.60 -7.46
C LEU A 289 10.93 19.48 -6.36
N LEU A 290 11.76 20.01 -5.44
CA LEU A 290 11.28 20.84 -4.33
C LEU A 290 10.74 22.22 -4.75
N LYS A 291 11.11 22.71 -5.92
CA LYS A 291 10.61 23.97 -6.52
C LYS A 291 9.58 23.73 -7.63
N CYS A 292 9.37 22.47 -8.01
CA CYS A 292 8.46 22.07 -9.07
C CYS A 292 7.01 22.32 -8.67
N ASP A 293 6.26 23.14 -9.41
CA ASP A 293 4.81 23.20 -9.27
C ASP A 293 4.16 21.98 -9.97
N PRO A 294 3.39 21.12 -9.28
CA PRO A 294 2.90 19.88 -9.90
C PRO A 294 1.96 20.12 -11.07
N GLN A 295 1.12 21.16 -11.02
CA GLN A 295 0.23 21.50 -12.13
C GLN A 295 1.06 21.92 -13.35
N GLN A 296 1.94 22.89 -13.18
CA GLN A 296 2.79 23.39 -14.26
C GLN A 296 3.63 22.28 -14.87
N PHE A 297 4.23 21.42 -14.05
CA PHE A 297 5.02 20.27 -14.52
C PHE A 297 4.17 19.30 -15.34
N ILE A 298 2.94 19.01 -14.90
CA ILE A 298 2.04 18.16 -15.67
C ILE A 298 1.70 18.79 -17.02
N GLU A 299 1.42 20.09 -17.05
CA GLU A 299 1.06 20.80 -18.28
C GLU A 299 2.22 20.92 -19.28
N THR A 300 3.45 21.10 -18.79
CA THR A 300 4.61 21.46 -19.61
C THR A 300 5.52 20.28 -19.95
N GLU A 301 5.63 19.29 -19.07
CA GLU A 301 6.54 18.15 -19.23
C GLU A 301 5.80 16.84 -19.45
N ILE A 302 4.71 16.59 -18.71
CA ILE A 302 4.02 15.29 -18.77
C ILE A 302 3.03 15.22 -19.93
N ALA A 303 2.10 16.16 -20.02
CA ALA A 303 1.06 16.16 -21.03
C ALA A 303 1.60 16.13 -22.48
N PRO A 304 2.65 16.88 -22.86
CA PRO A 304 3.20 16.81 -24.21
C PRO A 304 3.84 15.47 -24.58
N ASN A 305 4.21 14.67 -23.57
CA ASN A 305 4.80 13.34 -23.74
C ASN A 305 3.77 12.20 -23.60
N ILE A 306 2.49 12.53 -23.46
CA ILE A 306 1.38 11.57 -23.50
C ILE A 306 0.71 11.65 -24.88
N ASP A 307 0.60 10.51 -25.54
CA ASP A 307 -0.14 10.36 -26.79
C ASP A 307 -1.03 9.13 -26.69
N VAL A 308 -2.34 9.34 -26.68
CA VAL A 308 -3.36 8.29 -26.51
C VAL A 308 -4.40 8.32 -27.64
N ALA A 309 -4.02 8.90 -28.79
CA ALA A 309 -4.90 9.12 -29.93
C ALA A 309 -4.98 7.89 -30.86
N ASP A 310 -3.91 7.08 -30.90
CA ASP A 310 -3.89 5.85 -31.70
C ASP A 310 -4.85 4.80 -31.13
N ASP A 311 -5.49 4.01 -31.99
CA ASP A 311 -6.37 2.92 -31.56
C ASP A 311 -5.57 1.73 -31.01
N ASP A 312 -4.33 1.56 -31.50
CA ASP A 312 -3.39 0.57 -30.99
C ASP A 312 -2.57 1.14 -29.83
N ALA A 313 -2.71 0.51 -28.67
CA ALA A 313 -2.01 0.91 -27.45
C ALA A 313 -0.48 0.81 -27.58
N GLU A 314 0.05 -0.01 -28.49
CA GLU A 314 1.49 -0.15 -28.67
C GLU A 314 2.14 1.05 -29.37
N ASN A 315 1.36 1.82 -30.14
CA ASN A 315 1.82 3.04 -30.82
C ASN A 315 1.61 4.30 -29.96
N GLN A 316 0.96 4.16 -28.80
CA GLN A 316 0.73 5.25 -27.88
C GLN A 316 2.01 5.59 -27.10
N ARG A 317 2.14 6.86 -26.71
CA ARG A 317 3.24 7.32 -25.85
C ARG A 317 2.73 7.55 -24.44
N HIS A 318 3.42 6.97 -23.48
CA HIS A 318 3.01 7.01 -22.08
C HIS A 318 4.17 7.36 -21.17
N VAL A 319 3.90 8.20 -20.19
CA VAL A 319 4.83 8.54 -19.11
C VAL A 319 4.16 8.30 -17.77
N ILE A 320 4.88 7.65 -16.86
CA ILE A 320 4.37 7.30 -15.53
C ILE A 320 5.40 7.64 -14.46
N PRO A 321 5.00 8.02 -13.23
CA PRO A 321 5.96 8.27 -12.14
C PRO A 321 6.77 7.02 -11.78
N SER A 322 8.04 7.18 -11.38
CA SER A 322 8.92 6.06 -10.97
C SER A 322 8.42 5.33 -9.70
N LEU A 323 7.66 6.03 -8.85
CA LEU A 323 7.13 5.50 -7.60
C LEU A 323 6.05 4.41 -7.80
N VAL A 324 5.48 4.30 -9.00
CA VAL A 324 4.47 3.29 -9.35
C VAL A 324 4.87 2.64 -10.68
N PRO A 325 5.34 1.39 -10.65
CA PRO A 325 4.44 0.23 -10.71
C PRO A 325 4.56 -0.65 -9.47
N PRO A 326 3.68 -1.65 -9.27
CA PRO A 326 3.93 -2.71 -8.30
C PRO A 326 5.32 -3.34 -8.47
N LEU A 327 5.96 -3.69 -7.36
CA LEU A 327 7.32 -4.26 -7.31
C LEU A 327 7.55 -5.36 -8.35
N ARG A 328 6.60 -6.27 -8.52
CA ARG A 328 6.68 -7.40 -9.47
C ARG A 328 6.94 -7.00 -10.92
N LEU A 329 6.60 -5.76 -11.29
CA LEU A 329 6.63 -5.27 -12.67
C LEU A 329 7.74 -4.22 -12.90
N LYS A 330 8.42 -3.76 -11.83
CA LYS A 330 9.53 -2.80 -11.93
C LYS A 330 10.70 -3.28 -12.79
N PRO A 331 11.17 -4.54 -12.73
CA PRO A 331 12.27 -5.02 -13.56
C PRO A 331 11.96 -4.96 -15.06
N ILE A 332 10.67 -5.04 -15.42
CA ILE A 332 10.22 -5.01 -16.81
C ILE A 332 10.21 -3.56 -17.34
N LEU A 333 10.00 -2.58 -16.44
CA LEU A 333 9.98 -1.16 -16.80
C LEU A 333 11.33 -0.59 -17.14
N SER A 334 12.37 -0.92 -16.38
CA SER A 334 13.71 -0.38 -16.61
C SER A 334 14.79 -1.25 -15.96
N HIS A 335 15.92 -1.41 -16.64
CA HIS A 335 17.08 -2.13 -16.11
C HIS A 335 17.62 -1.49 -14.82
N LYS A 336 17.42 -0.18 -14.62
CA LYS A 336 17.82 0.51 -13.40
C LYS A 336 17.22 -0.07 -12.13
N TYR A 337 16.00 -0.63 -12.17
CA TYR A 337 15.41 -1.27 -11.00
C TYR A 337 16.14 -2.58 -10.64
N ILE A 338 16.69 -3.30 -11.63
CA ILE A 338 17.51 -4.50 -11.39
C ILE A 338 18.81 -4.10 -10.69
N GLU A 339 19.47 -3.05 -11.16
CA GLU A 339 20.70 -2.52 -10.55
C GLU A 339 20.44 -2.03 -9.12
N LEU A 340 19.33 -1.32 -8.91
CA LEU A 340 18.92 -0.80 -7.63
C LEU A 340 18.64 -1.93 -6.62
N TRP A 341 17.95 -2.99 -7.06
CA TRP A 341 17.71 -4.17 -6.22
C TRP A 341 18.98 -4.94 -5.94
N HIS A 342 19.87 -5.05 -6.92
CA HIS A 342 21.19 -5.64 -6.72
C HIS A 342 22.00 -4.86 -5.69
N GLN A 343 22.03 -3.53 -5.78
CA GLN A 343 22.69 -2.65 -4.81
C GLN A 343 22.09 -2.81 -3.40
N ALA A 344 20.77 -2.84 -3.28
CA ALA A 344 20.09 -3.09 -2.01
C ALA A 344 20.51 -4.46 -1.41
N SER A 345 20.52 -5.50 -2.24
CA SER A 345 20.97 -6.84 -1.85
C SER A 345 22.42 -6.86 -1.39
N GLU A 346 23.33 -6.20 -2.12
CA GLU A 346 24.73 -6.06 -1.71
C GLU A 346 24.88 -5.31 -0.39
N TRP A 347 24.11 -4.25 -0.17
CA TRP A 347 24.18 -3.44 1.04
C TRP A 347 23.70 -4.23 2.25
N VAL A 348 22.59 -4.97 2.11
CA VAL A 348 22.12 -5.91 3.14
C VAL A 348 23.18 -6.98 3.39
N GLY A 349 23.73 -7.60 2.35
CA GLY A 349 24.76 -8.65 2.45
C GLY A 349 26.07 -8.21 3.10
N LYS A 350 26.49 -6.96 2.89
CA LYS A 350 27.69 -6.37 3.49
C LYS A 350 27.45 -5.77 4.88
N ALA A 351 26.19 -5.70 5.34
CA ALA A 351 25.87 -5.11 6.62
C ALA A 351 26.38 -5.97 7.78
N SER A 352 27.00 -5.33 8.77
CA SER A 352 27.35 -5.98 10.05
C SER A 352 26.16 -6.05 11.00
N LYS A 353 25.29 -5.06 10.90
CA LYS A 353 24.06 -4.93 11.68
C LYS A 353 23.03 -4.18 10.86
N ILE A 354 21.79 -4.62 10.98
CA ILE A 354 20.64 -4.04 10.28
C ILE A 354 19.67 -3.49 11.32
N VAL A 355 19.28 -2.23 11.17
CA VAL A 355 18.20 -1.63 11.96
C VAL A 355 17.07 -1.30 11.00
N VAL A 356 15.89 -1.86 11.26
CA VAL A 356 14.68 -1.69 10.46
C VAL A 356 13.70 -0.84 11.26
N VAL A 357 13.19 0.24 10.68
CA VAL A 357 12.25 1.15 11.35
C VAL A 357 11.00 1.35 10.50
N GLY A 358 9.83 1.05 11.07
CA GLY A 358 8.54 1.37 10.43
C GLY A 358 8.21 0.53 9.19
N TYR A 359 8.92 -0.57 8.94
CA TYR A 359 8.64 -1.50 7.85
C TYR A 359 7.74 -2.65 8.31
N SER A 360 6.75 -2.98 7.48
CA SER A 360 5.65 -3.88 7.88
C SER A 360 5.90 -5.35 7.58
N PHE A 361 6.89 -5.68 6.72
CA PHE A 361 7.13 -7.04 6.22
C PHE A 361 5.88 -7.68 5.59
N ASN A 362 5.06 -6.87 4.90
CA ASN A 362 3.87 -7.38 4.22
C ASN A 362 4.25 -8.23 2.98
N ASN A 363 3.36 -9.12 2.57
CA ASN A 363 3.55 -9.96 1.38
C ASN A 363 3.62 -9.17 0.06
N ALA A 364 3.12 -7.93 0.04
CA ALA A 364 3.25 -7.04 -1.11
C ALA A 364 4.73 -6.77 -1.47
N ASP A 365 5.60 -6.77 -0.46
CA ASP A 365 7.02 -6.49 -0.55
C ASP A 365 7.89 -7.77 -0.47
N GLU A 366 7.35 -8.90 -0.92
CA GLU A 366 8.01 -10.20 -0.77
C GLU A 366 9.42 -10.25 -1.40
N HIS A 367 9.66 -9.48 -2.46
CA HIS A 367 10.99 -9.34 -3.06
C HIS A 367 12.02 -8.76 -2.08
N PHE A 368 11.64 -7.71 -1.35
CA PHE A 368 12.51 -7.14 -0.33
C PHE A 368 12.61 -8.05 0.89
N ASN A 369 11.50 -8.68 1.30
CA ASN A 369 11.51 -9.68 2.36
C ASN A 369 12.48 -10.83 2.06
N ASP A 370 12.59 -11.25 0.80
CA ASP A 370 13.51 -12.31 0.39
C ASP A 370 14.98 -11.90 0.52
N ILE A 371 15.32 -10.65 0.16
CA ILE A 371 16.66 -10.08 0.38
C ILE A 371 17.04 -10.15 1.88
N ILE A 372 16.11 -9.81 2.77
CA ILE A 372 16.32 -9.89 4.22
C ILE A 372 16.37 -11.35 4.72
N ARG A 373 15.51 -12.23 4.19
CA ARG A 373 15.45 -13.66 4.51
C ARG A 373 16.78 -14.37 4.28
N VAL A 374 17.44 -14.10 3.15
CA VAL A 374 18.74 -14.72 2.81
C VAL A 374 19.86 -14.24 3.75
N ASN A 375 19.65 -13.11 4.45
CA ASN A 375 20.60 -12.49 5.37
C ASN A 375 20.14 -12.54 6.84
N LYS A 376 19.27 -13.50 7.18
CA LYS A 376 18.67 -13.67 8.52
C LYS A 376 19.67 -14.03 9.63
N ASP A 377 20.88 -14.43 9.26
CA ASP A 377 21.99 -14.71 10.17
C ASP A 377 22.59 -13.43 10.76
N LYS A 378 22.33 -12.26 10.18
CA LYS A 378 22.81 -10.98 10.69
C LYS A 378 22.05 -10.54 11.94
N PRO A 379 22.66 -9.71 12.80
CA PRO A 379 21.93 -8.98 13.84
C PRO A 379 20.92 -8.00 13.21
N ILE A 380 19.63 -8.19 13.52
CA ILE A 380 18.52 -7.39 13.00
C ILE A 380 17.68 -6.85 14.16
N ASP A 381 17.65 -5.53 14.28
CA ASP A 381 16.72 -4.82 15.17
C ASP A 381 15.54 -4.30 14.35
N ILE A 382 14.30 -4.55 14.80
CA ILE A 382 13.08 -4.13 14.13
C ILE A 382 12.26 -3.26 15.08
N VAL A 383 12.06 -2.00 14.71
CA VAL A 383 11.38 -0.98 15.50
C VAL A 383 10.01 -0.66 14.90
N GLY A 384 8.98 -0.72 15.74
CA GLY A 384 7.65 -0.24 15.38
C GLY A 384 6.63 -0.44 16.51
N PRO A 385 5.52 0.30 16.51
CA PRO A 385 4.53 0.25 17.60
C PRO A 385 3.76 -1.08 17.66
N GLY A 386 3.58 -1.75 16.51
CA GLY A 386 2.83 -3.01 16.38
C GLY A 386 3.72 -4.27 16.30
N VAL A 387 5.02 -4.18 16.56
CA VAL A 387 5.94 -5.33 16.34
C VAL A 387 5.69 -6.52 17.28
N HIS A 388 4.91 -6.33 18.34
CA HIS A 388 4.51 -7.39 19.27
C HIS A 388 3.18 -8.04 18.92
N ASP A 389 2.46 -7.50 17.93
CA ASP A 389 1.15 -8.00 17.54
C ASP A 389 1.28 -9.41 16.95
N PRO A 390 0.35 -10.35 17.23
CA PRO A 390 0.46 -11.73 16.77
C PRO A 390 0.66 -11.85 15.25
N TYR A 391 -0.03 -10.99 14.50
CA TYR A 391 0.08 -10.93 13.05
C TYR A 391 1.46 -10.48 12.57
N PHE A 392 2.07 -9.48 13.22
CA PHE A 392 3.43 -9.04 12.88
C PHE A 392 4.44 -10.13 13.19
N ILE A 393 4.33 -10.78 14.36
CA ILE A 393 5.21 -11.89 14.73
C ILE A 393 5.10 -13.04 13.72
N SER A 394 3.90 -13.37 13.24
CA SER A 394 3.68 -14.37 12.19
C SER A 394 4.40 -14.01 10.87
N ARG A 395 4.38 -12.73 10.46
CA ARG A 395 5.15 -12.26 9.30
C ARG A 395 6.66 -12.42 9.53
N ILE A 396 7.16 -12.05 10.71
CA ILE A 396 8.58 -12.22 11.05
C ILE A 396 8.99 -13.69 11.06
N GLU A 397 8.14 -14.58 11.57
CA GLU A 397 8.37 -16.03 11.52
C GLU A 397 8.50 -16.52 10.08
N LYS A 398 7.61 -16.08 9.18
CA LYS A 398 7.66 -16.41 7.75
C LYS A 398 8.92 -15.85 7.05
N VAL A 399 9.30 -14.60 7.33
CA VAL A 399 10.41 -13.93 6.64
C VAL A 399 11.77 -14.37 7.19
N LEU A 400 11.95 -14.35 8.51
CA LEU A 400 13.23 -14.62 9.16
C LEU A 400 13.36 -16.06 9.66
N GLY A 401 12.30 -16.87 9.59
CA GLY A 401 12.32 -18.27 10.05
C GLY A 401 12.48 -18.39 11.56
N VAL A 402 12.04 -17.39 12.33
CA VAL A 402 12.15 -17.35 13.78
C VAL A 402 10.79 -17.69 14.40
N PRO A 403 10.61 -18.89 15.01
CA PRO A 403 9.33 -19.29 15.58
C PRO A 403 8.83 -18.31 16.63
N ALA A 404 7.54 -17.95 16.60
CA ALA A 404 6.92 -17.01 17.54
C ALA A 404 7.20 -17.35 19.02
N LYS A 405 7.21 -18.65 19.34
CA LYS A 405 7.45 -19.19 20.69
C LYS A 405 8.88 -18.97 21.22
N ASN A 406 9.83 -18.68 20.34
CA ASN A 406 11.24 -18.49 20.72
C ASN A 406 11.54 -17.06 21.19
N PHE A 407 10.60 -16.12 20.99
CA PHE A 407 10.77 -14.74 21.41
C PHE A 407 10.62 -14.60 22.93
N LEU A 408 11.72 -14.18 23.57
CA LEU A 408 11.76 -13.88 24.99
C LEU A 408 11.62 -12.38 25.23
N SER A 409 10.83 -12.01 26.23
CA SER A 409 10.68 -10.61 26.64
C SER A 409 11.99 -10.04 27.18
N THR A 410 12.31 -8.82 26.76
CA THR A 410 13.49 -8.06 27.19
C THR A 410 13.21 -6.56 27.10
N HIS A 411 14.23 -5.73 27.31
CA HIS A 411 14.15 -4.29 27.14
C HIS A 411 15.35 -3.80 26.32
N VAL A 412 15.10 -2.82 25.45
CA VAL A 412 16.13 -2.09 24.70
C VAL A 412 15.82 -0.62 24.81
N GLN A 413 16.77 0.22 25.25
CA GLN A 413 16.55 1.66 25.49
C GLN A 413 15.33 1.94 26.40
N ASN A 414 15.14 1.12 27.43
CA ASN A 414 13.98 1.14 28.33
C ASN A 414 12.61 0.92 27.65
N LYS A 415 12.60 0.46 26.40
CA LYS A 415 11.39 0.09 25.66
C LYS A 415 11.14 -1.41 25.74
N PRO A 416 9.88 -1.87 25.83
CA PRO A 416 9.54 -3.29 25.75
C PRO A 416 10.05 -3.88 24.45
N ALA A 417 10.76 -5.00 24.54
CA ALA A 417 11.30 -5.69 23.38
C ALA A 417 11.12 -7.21 23.50
N LYS A 418 11.26 -7.90 22.36
CA LYS A 418 11.31 -9.35 22.27
C LYS A 418 12.57 -9.76 21.52
N LYS A 419 13.31 -10.74 22.01
CA LYS A 419 14.54 -11.25 21.36
C LYS A 419 14.45 -12.75 21.08
N ALA A 420 14.88 -13.15 19.89
CA ALA A 420 15.09 -14.54 19.52
C ALA A 420 16.29 -14.64 18.57
N GLY A 421 17.35 -15.33 19.00
CA GLY A 421 18.60 -15.40 18.25
C GLY A 421 19.16 -14.00 17.94
N ASN A 422 19.34 -13.72 16.64
CA ASN A 422 19.90 -12.48 16.13
C ASN A 422 18.85 -11.40 15.85
N VAL A 423 17.56 -11.68 16.12
CA VAL A 423 16.45 -10.75 15.86
C VAL A 423 15.95 -10.15 17.17
N ARG A 424 15.82 -8.82 17.21
CA ARG A 424 15.12 -8.09 18.28
C ARG A 424 13.97 -7.29 17.71
N LEU A 425 12.80 -7.42 18.32
CA LEU A 425 11.61 -6.62 18.05
C LEU A 425 11.48 -5.59 19.16
N ILE A 426 11.43 -4.30 18.83
CA ILE A 426 11.44 -3.19 19.79
C ILE A 426 10.14 -2.39 19.60
N LYS A 427 9.27 -2.42 20.63
CA LYS A 427 7.99 -1.73 20.59
C LYS A 427 8.19 -0.24 20.91
N ALA A 428 8.29 0.57 19.86
CA ALA A 428 8.47 2.01 19.94
C ALA A 428 8.02 2.70 18.65
N MET A 429 7.74 4.00 18.71
CA MET A 429 7.66 4.85 17.51
C MET A 429 9.06 5.14 16.98
N ALA A 430 9.16 5.56 15.72
CA ALA A 430 10.45 5.77 15.05
C ALA A 430 11.30 6.84 15.75
N ASP A 431 10.68 7.94 16.20
CA ASP A 431 11.31 9.06 16.90
C ASP A 431 11.65 8.78 18.38
N GLU A 432 11.27 7.63 18.91
CA GLU A 432 11.51 7.25 20.31
C GLU A 432 12.78 6.43 20.53
N VAL A 433 13.50 6.07 19.47
CA VAL A 433 14.71 5.25 19.53
C VAL A 433 15.96 6.04 19.15
N ASN A 434 17.06 5.77 19.84
CA ASN A 434 18.39 6.26 19.49
C ASN A 434 19.07 5.29 18.52
N LEU A 435 19.18 5.66 17.24
CA LEU A 435 19.79 4.80 16.22
C LEU A 435 21.28 4.54 16.46
N GLU A 436 22.02 5.49 17.04
CA GLU A 436 23.45 5.33 17.31
C GLU A 436 23.69 4.22 18.35
N GLU A 437 22.91 4.21 19.42
CA GLU A 437 22.93 3.14 20.43
C GLU A 437 22.47 1.80 19.86
N LEU A 438 21.47 1.79 18.97
CA LEU A 438 21.07 0.55 18.29
C LEU A 438 22.22 0.03 17.43
N PHE A 439 22.92 0.87 16.68
CA PHE A 439 24.05 0.47 15.86
C PHE A 439 25.28 0.00 16.65
N ALA A 440 25.46 0.45 17.88
CA ALA A 440 26.57 0.05 18.75
C ALA A 440 26.33 -1.27 19.54
N SER A 441 25.08 -1.73 19.61
CA SER A 441 24.65 -2.82 20.52
C SER A 441 24.74 -4.25 20.02
#